data_AF-A0A926PJ26-F1
#
_entry.id   AF-A0A926PJ26-F1
#
_cell.length_a   1.000
_cell.length_b   1.000
_cell.length_c   1.000
_cell.angle_alpha   90.00
_cell.angle_beta   90.00
_cell.angle_gamma   90.00
#
_symmetry.space_group_name_H-M   'P 1'
#
loop_
_entity.id
_entity.type
_entity.pdbx_description
1 polymer ?
#
loop_
_entity_poly.entity_id
_entity_poly.type
_entity_poly.pdbx_seq_one_letter_code
_entity_poly.pdbx_strand_id
1 'polypeptide(L)'
;MARGDQIYVIKEFLNIQGVYEHHGIDCGDGTVIHWRKGTDTIERTTLATFTSRSQSQVYVRSYSVCYIPDVVVQRAMSRLGERHYNLLFNNCEHFATWCKTGRSESQQVKDFLPVLSHINTETLAEPIKQALQDANPDDAIPLLNEALADIKVVWDSIQPQYNKAVSEMNAWHQVARQAVSQNREDLARAAIKKKLNYRKQATEIKAKLEQLATMTETLLRNRTSSQEILL
;
A
#
# COMPACT_ATOMS: atom_id res chain seq x y z
N MET A 1 19.27 -18.11 -5.06
CA MET A 1 18.32 -18.11 -3.94
C MET A 1 18.60 -19.33 -3.09
N ALA A 2 18.44 -19.19 -1.78
CA ALA A 2 18.64 -20.23 -0.79
C ALA A 2 17.38 -20.39 0.08
N ARG A 3 17.24 -21.56 0.71
CA ARG A 3 16.18 -21.83 1.68
C ARG A 3 16.05 -20.70 2.70
N GLY A 4 14.82 -20.23 2.92
CA GLY A 4 14.51 -19.17 3.87
C GLY A 4 14.83 -17.76 3.36
N ASP A 5 15.16 -17.58 2.08
CA ASP A 5 15.24 -16.26 1.46
C ASP A 5 13.85 -15.68 1.22
N GLN A 6 13.72 -14.37 1.46
CA GLN A 6 12.63 -13.60 0.89
C GLN A 6 12.99 -13.25 -0.55
N ILE A 7 12.18 -13.74 -1.47
CA ILE A 7 12.32 -13.50 -2.90
C ILE A 7 11.18 -12.65 -3.41
N TYR A 8 11.41 -11.95 -4.52
CA TYR A 8 10.36 -11.23 -5.21
C TYR A 8 10.54 -11.22 -6.72
N VAL A 9 9.43 -11.05 -7.43
CA VAL A 9 9.39 -10.82 -8.88
C VAL A 9 8.64 -9.55 -9.19
N ILE A 10 9.07 -8.85 -10.23
CA ILE A 10 8.35 -7.70 -10.76
C ILE A 10 7.25 -8.25 -11.67
N LYS A 11 5.99 -8.01 -11.31
CA LYS A 11 4.84 -8.40 -12.14
C LYS A 11 4.18 -7.16 -12.74
N GLU A 12 3.70 -7.33 -13.96
CA GLU A 12 2.76 -6.39 -14.59
C GLU A 12 1.40 -6.56 -13.91
N PHE A 13 0.78 -5.44 -13.57
CA PHE A 13 -0.59 -5.41 -13.08
C PHE A 13 -1.40 -4.53 -14.02
N LEU A 14 -2.44 -5.10 -14.64
CA LEU A 14 -3.42 -4.38 -15.45
C LEU A 14 -2.82 -3.38 -16.46
N ASN A 15 -1.92 -3.82 -17.34
CA ASN A 15 -1.25 -3.00 -18.37
C ASN A 15 -0.41 -1.81 -17.84
N ILE A 16 -0.06 -1.79 -16.56
CA ILE A 16 0.91 -0.84 -15.99
C ILE A 16 2.25 -1.56 -15.86
N GLN A 17 3.22 -1.17 -16.69
CA GLN A 17 4.59 -1.69 -16.61
C GLN A 17 5.24 -1.30 -15.26
N GLY A 18 5.68 -2.32 -14.50
CA GLY A 18 6.81 -2.18 -13.58
C GLY A 18 6.57 -1.70 -12.15
N VAL A 19 5.41 -1.90 -11.52
CA VAL A 19 5.14 -1.30 -10.19
C VAL A 19 4.74 -2.26 -9.06
N TYR A 20 4.76 -3.58 -9.29
CA TYR A 20 4.38 -4.53 -8.24
C TYR A 20 5.46 -5.60 -7.98
N GLU A 21 6.04 -5.58 -6.78
CA GLU A 21 6.85 -6.67 -6.24
C GLU A 21 5.92 -7.74 -5.64
N HIS A 22 5.95 -8.93 -6.22
CA HIS A 22 5.28 -10.09 -5.65
C HIS A 22 6.27 -10.88 -4.80
N HIS A 23 6.10 -10.87 -3.48
CA HIS A 23 7.03 -11.49 -2.53
C HIS A 23 6.62 -12.91 -2.13
N GLY A 24 7.61 -13.72 -1.77
CA GLY A 24 7.44 -15.05 -1.18
C GLY A 24 8.67 -15.51 -0.42
N ILE A 25 8.56 -16.65 0.26
CA ILE A 25 9.66 -17.33 0.96
C ILE A 25 10.07 -18.57 0.17
N ASP A 26 11.35 -18.62 -0.24
CA ASP A 26 11.94 -19.79 -0.88
C ASP A 26 12.09 -20.93 0.15
N CYS A 27 11.52 -22.10 -0.15
CA CYS A 27 11.61 -23.27 0.73
C CYS A 27 12.91 -24.08 0.52
N GLY A 28 13.68 -23.77 -0.53
CA GLY A 28 14.92 -24.46 -0.89
C GLY A 28 14.73 -25.75 -1.68
N ASP A 29 13.49 -26.12 -2.00
CA ASP A 29 13.14 -27.34 -2.75
C ASP A 29 12.39 -27.03 -4.06
N GLY A 30 12.65 -25.85 -4.62
CA GLY A 30 11.99 -25.39 -5.85
C GLY A 30 10.55 -24.91 -5.65
N THR A 31 10.10 -24.80 -4.40
CA THR A 31 8.79 -24.26 -4.04
C THR A 31 8.89 -22.96 -3.25
N VAL A 32 7.83 -22.17 -3.30
CA VAL A 32 7.73 -20.86 -2.67
C VAL A 32 6.44 -20.80 -1.87
N ILE A 33 6.49 -20.32 -0.64
CA ILE A 33 5.29 -19.97 0.14
C ILE A 33 5.03 -18.49 -0.06
N HIS A 34 3.83 -18.16 -0.52
CA HIS A 34 3.45 -16.78 -0.79
C HIS A 34 1.94 -16.61 -0.71
N TRP A 35 1.50 -15.36 -0.63
CA TRP A 35 0.10 -15.02 -0.82
C TRP A 35 -0.29 -15.22 -2.29
N ARG A 36 -1.32 -15.99 -2.61
CA ARG A 36 -1.73 -16.23 -4.00
C ARG A 36 -2.97 -15.41 -4.34
N LYS A 37 -2.80 -14.38 -5.19
CA LYS A 37 -3.89 -13.46 -5.62
C LYS A 37 -5.11 -14.11 -6.30
N GLY A 38 -4.99 -15.34 -6.80
CA GLY A 38 -6.11 -16.03 -7.45
C GLY A 38 -6.99 -16.82 -6.49
N THR A 39 -6.54 -17.05 -5.26
CA THR A 39 -7.23 -17.85 -4.22
C THR A 39 -7.25 -17.14 -2.88
N ASP A 40 -6.68 -15.94 -2.80
CA ASP A 40 -6.49 -15.11 -1.60
C ASP A 40 -6.10 -15.88 -0.35
N THR A 41 -5.18 -16.83 -0.54
CA THR A 41 -4.72 -17.75 0.50
C THR A 41 -3.19 -17.79 0.50
N ILE A 42 -2.58 -17.94 1.67
CA ILE A 42 -1.15 -18.30 1.76
C ILE A 42 -1.00 -19.75 1.31
N GLU A 43 -0.28 -19.94 0.21
CA GLU A 43 -0.10 -21.23 -0.41
C GLU A 43 1.37 -21.50 -0.68
N ARG A 44 1.70 -22.80 -0.72
CA ARG A 44 2.96 -23.29 -1.22
C ARG A 44 2.79 -23.68 -2.68
N THR A 45 3.51 -23.02 -3.57
CA THR A 45 3.46 -23.32 -5.01
C THR A 45 4.85 -23.59 -5.56
N THR A 46 4.94 -24.07 -6.80
CA THR A 46 6.24 -24.20 -7.48
C THR A 46 6.81 -22.81 -7.80
N LEU A 47 8.13 -22.70 -7.91
CA LEU A 47 8.77 -21.45 -8.36
C LEU A 47 8.22 -20.98 -9.71
N ALA A 48 7.94 -21.90 -10.64
CA ALA A 48 7.34 -21.57 -11.94
C ALA A 48 5.92 -20.98 -11.80
N THR A 49 5.13 -21.47 -10.85
CA THR A 49 3.81 -20.89 -10.52
C THR A 49 3.98 -19.50 -9.92
N PHE A 50 4.94 -19.33 -9.01
CA PHE A 50 5.25 -18.05 -8.37
C PHE A 50 5.65 -16.98 -9.40
N THR A 51 6.44 -17.33 -10.42
CA THR A 51 6.84 -16.41 -11.50
C THR A 51 5.79 -16.28 -12.62
N SER A 52 4.56 -16.77 -12.43
CA SER A 52 3.49 -16.74 -13.45
C SER A 52 3.85 -17.43 -14.77
N ARG A 53 4.74 -18.44 -14.75
CA ARG A 53 5.27 -19.14 -15.94
C ARG A 53 6.07 -18.27 -16.92
N SER A 54 6.16 -16.95 -16.71
CA SER A 54 7.16 -16.10 -17.35
C SER A 54 8.51 -16.31 -16.67
N GLN A 55 9.60 -16.26 -17.44
CA GLN A 55 10.97 -16.28 -16.92
C GLN A 55 11.33 -14.92 -16.29
N SER A 56 10.45 -14.38 -15.45
CA SER A 56 10.69 -13.14 -14.73
C SER A 56 11.93 -13.31 -13.84
N GLN A 57 12.84 -12.34 -13.90
CA GLN A 57 14.00 -12.33 -13.02
C GLN A 57 13.54 -12.32 -11.56
N VAL A 58 14.06 -13.26 -10.78
CA VAL A 58 13.78 -13.37 -9.35
C VAL A 58 14.88 -12.64 -8.58
N TYR A 59 14.46 -11.76 -7.69
CA TYR A 59 15.34 -10.96 -6.84
C TYR A 59 15.29 -11.49 -5.41
N VAL A 60 16.40 -11.36 -4.68
CA VAL A 60 16.52 -11.75 -3.27
C VAL A 60 16.65 -10.49 -2.43
N ARG A 61 15.85 -10.40 -1.36
CA ARG A 61 15.90 -9.25 -0.45
C ARG A 61 16.91 -9.50 0.68
N SER A 62 17.81 -8.53 0.88
CA SER A 62 18.89 -8.63 1.86
C SER A 62 18.49 -8.01 3.20
N TYR A 63 18.88 -8.66 4.30
CA TYR A 63 18.61 -8.23 5.67
C TYR A 63 19.90 -8.28 6.48
N SER A 64 20.16 -7.24 7.29
CA SER A 64 21.31 -7.21 8.20
C SER A 64 21.13 -8.12 9.41
N VAL A 65 19.89 -8.29 9.88
CA VAL A 65 19.51 -9.18 10.99
C VAL A 65 18.20 -9.88 10.62
N CYS A 66 18.21 -11.22 10.61
CA CYS A 66 17.02 -12.03 10.34
C CYS A 66 17.10 -13.40 11.03
N TYR A 67 15.97 -14.09 11.10
CA TYR A 67 15.90 -15.46 11.59
C TYR A 67 16.67 -16.42 10.66
N ILE A 68 17.16 -17.52 11.25
CA ILE A 68 17.81 -18.60 10.51
C ILE A 68 16.83 -19.27 9.53
N PRO A 69 17.32 -19.83 8.41
CA PRO A 69 16.48 -20.41 7.35
C PRO A 69 15.32 -21.30 7.82
N ASP A 70 15.58 -22.24 8.73
CA ASP A 70 14.55 -23.17 9.18
C ASP A 70 13.44 -22.50 9.98
N VAL A 71 13.77 -21.50 10.80
CA VAL A 71 12.78 -20.71 11.53
C VAL A 71 11.94 -19.88 10.56
N VAL A 72 12.55 -19.29 9.52
CA VAL A 72 11.82 -18.54 8.49
C VAL A 72 10.82 -19.44 7.76
N VAL A 73 11.25 -20.63 7.32
CA VAL A 73 10.37 -21.57 6.61
C VAL A 73 9.27 -22.10 7.55
N GLN A 74 9.58 -22.43 8.80
CA GLN A 74 8.58 -22.85 9.79
C GLN A 74 7.50 -21.78 10.01
N ARG A 75 7.90 -20.51 10.11
CA ARG A 75 6.97 -19.38 10.24
C ARG A 75 6.12 -19.20 8.98
N ALA A 76 6.70 -19.36 7.79
CA ALA A 76 5.94 -19.31 6.55
C ALA A 76 4.91 -20.45 6.48
N MET A 77 5.30 -21.67 6.86
CA MET A 77 4.43 -22.86 6.91
C MET A 77 3.29 -22.70 7.93
N SER A 78 3.55 -22.07 9.08
CA SER A 78 2.54 -21.92 10.14
C SER A 78 1.35 -21.06 9.74
N ARG A 79 1.47 -20.30 8.65
CA ARG A 79 0.41 -19.43 8.11
C ARG A 79 -0.20 -19.97 6.82
N LEU A 80 0.16 -21.19 6.39
CA LEU A 80 -0.47 -21.83 5.24
C LEU A 80 -1.98 -21.95 5.43
N GLY A 81 -2.75 -21.65 4.39
CA GLY A 81 -4.20 -21.69 4.45
C GLY A 81 -4.85 -20.47 5.09
N GLU A 82 -4.08 -19.53 5.64
CA GLU A 82 -4.64 -18.27 6.13
C GLU A 82 -5.25 -17.46 4.98
N ARG A 83 -6.46 -16.94 5.24
CA ARG A 83 -7.31 -16.16 4.34
C ARG A 83 -7.77 -14.91 5.07
N HIS A 84 -7.19 -13.75 4.78
CA HIS A 84 -7.57 -12.43 5.31
C HIS A 84 -6.97 -11.36 4.37
N TYR A 85 -7.76 -10.38 3.95
CA TYR A 85 -7.46 -9.58 2.77
C TYR A 85 -7.37 -8.09 3.09
N ASN A 86 -6.15 -7.56 3.21
CA ASN A 86 -5.93 -6.12 3.00
C ASN A 86 -5.61 -5.85 1.52
N LEU A 87 -6.48 -5.08 0.87
CA LEU A 87 -6.62 -4.89 -0.57
C LEU A 87 -5.45 -4.17 -1.25
N LEU A 88 -4.64 -3.44 -0.48
CA LEU A 88 -3.84 -2.35 -1.04
C LEU A 88 -2.32 -2.54 -0.83
N PHE A 89 -1.77 -3.65 -1.31
CA PHE A 89 -0.38 -3.77 -1.83
C PHE A 89 0.74 -4.39 -0.99
N ASN A 90 0.67 -4.58 0.33
CA ASN A 90 1.85 -5.06 1.07
C ASN A 90 1.69 -6.39 1.83
N ASN A 91 0.64 -7.19 1.61
CA ASN A 91 0.48 -8.43 2.39
C ASN A 91 1.55 -9.48 2.09
N CYS A 92 1.94 -9.65 0.83
CA CYS A 92 3.00 -10.61 0.48
C CYS A 92 4.38 -10.16 1.01
N GLU A 93 4.67 -8.86 0.95
CA GLU A 93 5.91 -8.29 1.49
C GLU A 93 5.94 -8.36 3.02
N HIS A 94 4.84 -7.98 3.69
CA HIS A 94 4.72 -8.05 5.14
C HIS A 94 4.76 -9.48 5.63
N PHE A 95 4.08 -10.40 4.95
CA PHE A 95 4.15 -11.81 5.25
C PHE A 95 5.61 -12.30 5.18
N ALA A 96 6.30 -12.04 4.06
CA ALA A 96 7.68 -12.47 3.89
C ALA A 96 8.63 -11.78 4.89
N THR A 97 8.42 -10.50 5.16
CA THR A 97 9.22 -9.72 6.12
C THR A 97 8.98 -10.19 7.56
N TRP A 98 7.74 -10.52 7.93
CA TRP A 98 7.40 -11.12 9.21
C TRP A 98 8.01 -12.52 9.35
N CYS A 99 8.05 -13.32 8.28
CA CYS A 99 8.77 -14.59 8.28
C CYS A 99 10.26 -14.38 8.55
N LYS A 100 10.89 -13.41 7.87
CA LYS A 100 12.33 -13.10 8.01
C LYS A 100 12.72 -12.45 9.34
N THR A 101 11.90 -11.56 9.87
CA THR A 101 12.33 -10.63 10.94
C THR A 101 11.42 -10.62 12.17
N GLY A 102 10.22 -11.18 12.07
CA GLY A 102 9.23 -11.15 13.16
C GLY A 102 8.54 -9.80 13.38
N ARG A 103 8.81 -8.79 12.56
CA ARG A 103 8.19 -7.46 12.67
C ARG A 103 6.97 -7.38 11.76
N SER A 104 5.78 -7.13 12.32
CA SER A 104 4.51 -7.05 11.56
C SER A 104 3.88 -5.65 11.50
N GLU A 105 4.04 -4.77 12.50
CA GLU A 105 3.12 -3.62 12.66
C GLU A 105 3.71 -2.23 12.34
N SER A 106 5.00 -1.97 12.62
CA SER A 106 5.53 -0.58 12.58
C SER A 106 6.06 -0.14 11.21
N GLN A 107 6.28 -1.06 10.28
CA GLN A 107 6.92 -0.78 8.99
C GLN A 107 5.89 -0.52 7.88
N GLN A 108 4.67 -1.05 8.05
CA GLN A 108 3.47 -0.77 7.26
C GLN A 108 3.34 0.72 6.95
N VAL A 109 3.37 1.60 7.95
CA VAL A 109 3.18 3.04 7.75
C VAL A 109 4.35 3.70 6.99
N LYS A 110 5.58 3.20 7.15
CA LYS A 110 6.79 3.79 6.55
C LYS A 110 6.98 3.40 5.10
N ASP A 111 6.66 2.15 4.75
CA ASP A 111 6.84 1.61 3.40
C ASP A 111 5.63 1.89 2.50
N PHE A 112 4.49 2.27 3.09
CA PHE A 112 3.27 2.63 2.37
C PHE A 112 3.31 4.06 1.79
N LEU A 113 4.11 4.96 2.37
CA LEU A 113 4.24 6.36 1.94
C LEU A 113 4.80 6.53 0.50
N PRO A 114 5.85 5.81 0.07
CA PRO A 114 6.30 5.83 -1.32
C PRO A 114 5.29 5.20 -2.29
N VAL A 115 4.60 4.13 -1.88
CA VAL A 115 3.59 3.43 -2.69
C VAL A 115 2.41 4.35 -3.01
N LEU A 116 1.98 5.19 -2.07
CA LEU A 116 0.94 6.22 -2.28
C LEU A 116 1.32 7.33 -3.28
N SER A 117 2.58 7.44 -3.65
CA SER A 117 3.01 8.35 -4.73
C SER A 117 2.85 7.73 -6.12
N HIS A 118 2.61 6.42 -6.18
CA HIS A 118 2.47 5.63 -7.42
C HIS A 118 1.12 4.92 -7.54
N ILE A 119 0.34 4.91 -6.46
CA ILE A 119 -1.06 4.52 -6.49
C ILE A 119 -1.81 5.47 -7.43
N ASN A 120 -2.20 4.95 -8.58
CA ASN A 120 -3.22 5.58 -9.40
C ASN A 120 -4.57 5.22 -8.77
N THR A 121 -5.13 6.15 -8.01
CA THR A 121 -6.40 5.97 -7.31
C THR A 121 -7.56 5.66 -8.24
N GLU A 122 -7.48 6.05 -9.53
CA GLU A 122 -8.48 5.69 -10.54
C GLU A 122 -8.49 4.18 -10.80
N THR A 123 -7.35 3.51 -10.62
CA THR A 123 -7.20 2.06 -10.82
C THR A 123 -7.42 1.23 -9.55
N LEU A 124 -7.59 1.86 -8.39
CA LEU A 124 -7.85 1.16 -7.13
C LEU A 124 -9.31 0.71 -6.98
N ALA A 125 -10.24 1.39 -7.65
CA ALA A 125 -11.66 1.10 -7.54
C ALA A 125 -12.04 -0.22 -8.25
N GLU A 126 -11.40 -0.52 -9.38
CA GLU A 126 -11.76 -1.70 -10.19
C GLU A 126 -11.41 -3.05 -9.56
N PRO A 127 -10.24 -3.25 -8.91
CA PRO A 127 -9.94 -4.48 -8.20
C PRO A 127 -10.90 -4.76 -7.04
N ILE A 128 -11.33 -3.72 -6.32
CA ILE A 128 -12.33 -3.87 -5.24
C ILE A 128 -13.70 -4.20 -5.84
N LYS A 129 -14.06 -3.52 -6.93
CA LYS A 129 -15.32 -3.78 -7.65
C LYS A 129 -15.38 -5.19 -8.23
N GLN A 130 -14.30 -5.70 -8.81
CA GLN A 130 -14.19 -7.09 -9.29
C GLN A 130 -14.27 -8.08 -8.12
N ALA A 131 -13.53 -7.84 -7.03
CA ALA A 131 -13.59 -8.71 -5.86
C ALA A 131 -15.00 -8.76 -5.24
N LEU A 132 -15.73 -7.64 -5.22
CA LEU A 132 -17.13 -7.59 -4.77
C LEU A 132 -18.10 -8.24 -5.76
N GLN A 133 -17.80 -8.23 -7.06
CA GLN A 133 -18.62 -8.89 -8.09
C GLN A 133 -18.47 -10.42 -8.05
N ASP A 134 -17.28 -10.92 -7.74
CA ASP A 134 -16.96 -12.34 -7.71
C ASP A 134 -17.19 -12.99 -6.31
N ALA A 135 -17.39 -12.18 -5.27
CA ALA A 135 -17.61 -12.65 -3.91
C ALA A 135 -19.04 -13.16 -3.68
N ASN A 136 -19.17 -14.21 -2.84
CA ASN A 136 -20.46 -14.60 -2.30
C ASN A 136 -21.06 -13.45 -1.46
N PRO A 137 -22.40 -13.32 -1.39
CA PRO A 137 -23.07 -12.28 -0.63
C PRO A 137 -22.64 -12.21 0.84
N ASP A 138 -22.33 -13.36 1.44
CA ASP A 138 -21.89 -13.48 2.83
C ASP A 138 -20.46 -12.95 3.08
N ASP A 139 -19.60 -12.98 2.05
CA ASP A 139 -18.20 -12.55 2.13
C ASP A 139 -18.00 -11.08 1.69
N ALA A 140 -18.97 -10.51 0.95
CA ALA A 140 -18.88 -9.16 0.39
C ALA A 140 -18.82 -8.05 1.46
N ILE A 141 -19.57 -8.18 2.57
CA ILE A 141 -19.58 -7.17 3.64
C ILE A 141 -18.26 -7.16 4.44
N PRO A 142 -17.71 -8.31 4.87
CA PRO A 142 -16.37 -8.37 5.46
C PRO A 142 -15.30 -7.74 4.58
N LEU A 143 -15.26 -8.10 3.29
CA LEU A 143 -14.31 -7.55 2.31
C LEU A 143 -14.41 -6.03 2.18
N LEU A 144 -15.64 -5.51 2.18
CA LEU A 144 -15.88 -4.08 2.12
C LEU A 144 -15.39 -3.35 3.38
N ASN A 145 -15.63 -3.92 4.56
CA ASN A 145 -15.17 -3.32 5.82
C ASN A 145 -13.64 -3.29 5.90
N GLU A 146 -12.97 -4.34 5.41
CA GLU A 146 -11.51 -4.41 5.31
C GLU A 146 -10.97 -3.34 4.32
N ALA A 147 -11.60 -3.20 3.15
CA ALA A 147 -11.26 -2.15 2.17
C ALA A 147 -11.38 -0.73 2.76
N LEU A 148 -12.45 -0.47 3.52
CA LEU A 148 -12.66 0.81 4.19
C LEU A 148 -11.63 1.05 5.30
N ALA A 149 -11.22 0.00 6.03
CA ALA A 149 -10.17 0.09 7.04
C ALA A 149 -8.82 0.43 6.42
N ASP A 150 -8.47 -0.17 5.28
CA ASP A 150 -7.24 0.16 4.54
C ASP A 150 -7.24 1.61 4.05
N ILE A 151 -8.35 2.08 3.46
CA ILE A 151 -8.49 3.48 3.04
C ILE A 151 -8.34 4.43 4.22
N LYS A 152 -8.89 4.07 5.38
CA LYS A 152 -8.75 4.85 6.61
C LYS A 152 -7.29 4.95 7.06
N VAL A 153 -6.51 3.86 7.00
CA VAL A 153 -5.08 3.90 7.33
C VAL A 153 -4.32 4.85 6.39
N VAL A 154 -4.66 4.83 5.10
CA VAL A 154 -4.11 5.78 4.12
C VAL A 154 -4.44 7.22 4.51
N TRP A 155 -5.71 7.47 4.81
CA TRP A 155 -6.22 8.79 5.19
C TRP A 155 -5.50 9.34 6.43
N ASP A 156 -5.37 8.52 7.47
CA ASP A 156 -4.72 8.87 8.73
C ASP A 156 -3.22 9.22 8.55
N SER A 157 -2.58 8.71 7.48
CA SER A 157 -1.19 9.03 7.11
C SER A 157 -1.05 10.30 6.25
N ILE A 158 -1.98 10.55 5.32
CA ILE A 158 -1.92 11.68 4.39
C ILE A 158 -2.47 12.97 5.01
N GLN A 159 -3.56 12.89 5.76
CA GLN A 159 -4.24 14.07 6.33
C GLN A 159 -3.32 14.95 7.19
N PRO A 160 -2.45 14.40 8.06
CA PRO A 160 -1.50 15.23 8.82
C PRO A 160 -0.50 15.98 7.94
N GLN A 161 -0.09 15.40 6.80
CA GLN A 161 0.84 16.04 5.86
C GLN A 161 0.18 17.21 5.15
N TYR A 162 -1.08 17.06 4.73
CA TYR A 162 -1.87 18.17 4.19
C TYR A 162 -1.97 19.31 5.21
N ASN A 163 -2.37 18.99 6.45
CA ASN A 163 -2.50 19.97 7.53
C ASN A 163 -1.18 20.70 7.79
N LYS A 164 -0.07 19.97 7.79
CA LYS A 164 1.28 20.56 7.94
C LYS A 164 1.62 21.49 6.77
N ALA A 165 1.39 21.08 5.53
CA ALA A 165 1.68 21.90 4.35
C ALA A 165 0.85 23.21 4.37
N VAL A 166 -0.43 23.13 4.75
CA VAL A 166 -1.29 24.32 4.92
C VAL A 166 -0.82 25.20 6.06
N SER A 167 -0.43 24.61 7.19
CA SER A 167 0.11 25.35 8.34
C SER A 167 1.39 26.12 7.98
N GLU A 168 2.35 25.45 7.34
CA GLU A 168 3.59 26.06 6.85
C GLU A 168 3.31 27.17 5.83
N MET A 169 2.40 26.94 4.88
CA MET A 169 1.98 27.97 3.93
C MET A 169 1.47 29.24 4.65
N ASN A 170 0.66 29.07 5.70
CA ASN A 170 0.12 30.18 6.49
C ASN A 170 1.21 30.87 7.32
N ALA A 171 2.13 30.11 7.92
CA ALA A 171 3.27 30.66 8.66
C ALA A 171 4.17 31.52 7.75
N TRP A 172 4.52 31.01 6.56
CA TRP A 172 5.32 31.77 5.59
C TRP A 172 4.58 33.01 5.05
N HIS A 173 3.25 32.99 5.02
CA HIS A 173 2.46 34.18 4.70
C HIS A 173 2.56 35.25 5.79
N GLN A 174 2.56 34.86 7.07
CA GLN A 174 2.75 35.79 8.19
C GLN A 174 4.17 36.37 8.18
N VAL A 175 5.20 35.54 7.97
CA VAL A 175 6.59 35.99 7.83
C VAL A 175 6.73 37.00 6.69
N ALA A 176 6.10 36.75 5.54
CA ALA A 176 6.13 37.68 4.41
C ALA A 176 5.50 39.03 4.78
N ARG A 177 4.34 39.04 5.45
CA ARG A 177 3.68 40.28 5.90
C ARG A 177 4.54 41.08 6.88
N GLN A 178 5.16 40.39 7.83
CA GLN A 178 6.02 41.04 8.82
C GLN A 178 7.32 41.59 8.19
N ALA A 179 7.90 40.88 7.22
CA ALA A 179 9.05 41.36 6.47
C ALA A 179 8.71 42.63 5.66
N VAL A 180 7.53 42.68 5.03
CA VAL A 180 7.04 43.89 4.35
C VAL A 180 6.89 45.06 5.32
N SER A 181 6.29 44.84 6.50
CA SER A 181 6.12 45.91 7.49
C SER A 181 7.45 46.44 8.07
N GLN A 182 8.53 45.67 7.92
CA GLN A 182 9.89 46.04 8.33
C GLN A 182 10.75 46.55 7.17
N ASN A 183 10.17 46.79 5.98
CA ASN A 183 10.88 47.20 4.77
C ASN A 183 11.99 46.20 4.34
N ARG A 184 11.84 44.92 4.67
CA ARG A 184 12.75 43.82 4.31
C ARG A 184 12.23 43.07 3.09
N GLU A 185 12.25 43.72 1.93
CA GLU A 185 11.70 43.15 0.68
C GLU A 185 12.36 41.82 0.26
N ASP A 186 13.66 41.68 0.52
CA ASP A 186 14.43 40.47 0.27
C ASP A 186 13.85 39.26 1.04
N LEU A 187 13.60 39.45 2.33
CA LEU A 187 13.01 38.43 3.20
C LEU A 187 11.55 38.16 2.83
N ALA A 188 10.79 39.20 2.46
CA ALA A 188 9.41 39.05 2.01
C ALA A 188 9.33 38.18 0.75
N ARG A 189 10.17 38.43 -0.25
CA ARG A 189 10.23 37.62 -1.49
C ARG A 189 10.63 36.17 -1.21
N ALA A 190 11.61 35.94 -0.33
CA ALA A 190 12.02 34.60 0.07
C ALA A 190 10.89 33.84 0.80
N ALA A 191 10.17 34.51 1.70
CA ALA A 191 9.03 33.93 2.42
C ALA A 191 7.86 33.59 1.46
N ILE A 192 7.55 34.47 0.50
CA ILE A 192 6.54 34.20 -0.53
C ILE A 192 6.92 32.97 -1.37
N LYS A 193 8.19 32.84 -1.76
CA LYS A 193 8.66 31.65 -2.50
C LYS A 193 8.41 30.36 -1.71
N LYS A 194 8.73 30.34 -0.41
CA LYS A 194 8.45 29.19 0.46
C LYS A 194 6.95 28.91 0.59
N LYS A 195 6.14 29.94 0.79
CA LYS A 195 4.67 29.83 0.80
C LYS A 195 4.14 29.16 -0.48
N LEU A 196 4.63 29.56 -1.65
CA LEU A 196 4.18 29.00 -2.92
C LEU A 196 4.55 27.52 -3.06
N ASN A 197 5.73 27.11 -2.58
CA ASN A 197 6.12 25.69 -2.56
C ASN A 197 5.19 24.86 -1.67
N TYR A 198 4.89 25.32 -0.46
CA TYR A 198 3.95 24.62 0.43
C TYR A 198 2.51 24.64 -0.11
N ARG A 199 2.10 25.70 -0.81
CA ARG A 199 0.82 25.72 -1.52
C ARG A 199 0.75 24.63 -2.59
N LYS A 200 1.81 24.48 -3.40
CA LYS A 200 1.87 23.42 -4.42
C LYS A 200 1.78 22.04 -3.78
N GLN A 201 2.54 21.78 -2.72
CA GLN A 201 2.46 20.52 -1.96
C GLN A 201 1.06 20.28 -1.40
N ALA A 202 0.43 21.29 -0.79
CA ALA A 202 -0.92 21.16 -0.26
C ALA A 202 -1.95 20.83 -1.35
N THR A 203 -1.81 21.42 -2.56
CA THR A 203 -2.68 21.11 -3.71
C THR A 203 -2.51 19.66 -4.18
N GLU A 204 -1.28 19.18 -4.30
CA GLU A 204 -1.00 17.79 -4.70
C GLU A 204 -1.54 16.78 -3.67
N ILE A 205 -1.37 17.07 -2.38
CA ILE A 205 -1.87 16.20 -1.30
C ILE A 205 -3.40 16.23 -1.25
N LYS A 206 -4.03 17.40 -1.46
CA LYS A 206 -5.50 17.55 -1.49
C LYS A 206 -6.13 16.69 -2.57
N ALA A 207 -5.56 16.66 -3.78
CA ALA A 207 -6.05 15.83 -4.87
C ALA A 207 -6.09 14.34 -4.49
N LYS A 208 -5.07 13.86 -3.76
CA LYS A 208 -5.02 12.47 -3.26
C LYS A 208 -6.11 12.20 -2.21
N LEU A 209 -6.33 13.13 -1.28
CA LEU A 209 -7.41 13.00 -0.30
C LEU A 209 -8.79 13.00 -0.95
N GLU A 210 -9.02 13.82 -1.97
CA GLU A 210 -10.28 13.85 -2.74
C GLU A 210 -10.51 12.52 -3.45
N GLN A 211 -9.48 11.92 -4.03
CA GLN A 211 -9.58 10.60 -4.66
C GLN A 211 -9.94 9.50 -3.63
N LEU A 212 -9.31 9.50 -2.45
CA LEU A 212 -9.66 8.57 -1.36
C LEU A 212 -11.11 8.76 -0.89
N ALA A 213 -11.60 10.00 -0.84
CA ALA A 213 -12.98 10.29 -0.50
C ALA A 213 -13.96 9.72 -1.55
N THR A 214 -13.69 9.92 -2.85
CA THR A 214 -14.51 9.35 -3.93
C THR A 214 -14.54 7.82 -3.89
N MET A 215 -13.40 7.18 -3.59
CA MET A 215 -13.35 5.73 -3.41
C MET A 215 -14.20 5.28 -2.23
N THR A 216 -14.05 5.93 -1.07
CA THR A 216 -14.83 5.64 0.14
C THR A 216 -16.33 5.74 -0.15
N GLU A 217 -16.75 6.80 -0.86
CA GLU A 217 -18.14 7.00 -1.24
C GLU A 217 -18.64 5.89 -2.19
N THR A 218 -17.83 5.49 -3.17
CA THR A 218 -18.17 4.40 -4.11
C THR A 218 -18.38 3.08 -3.37
N LEU A 219 -17.50 2.76 -2.43
CA LEU A 219 -17.60 1.56 -1.60
C LEU A 219 -18.84 1.59 -0.70
N LEU A 220 -19.11 2.72 -0.07
CA LEU A 220 -20.31 2.89 0.77
C LEU A 220 -21.61 2.79 -0.05
N ARG A 221 -21.65 3.33 -1.28
CA ARG A 221 -22.82 3.20 -2.16
C ARG A 221 -23.08 1.74 -2.55
N ASN A 222 -22.03 1.01 -2.93
CA ASN A 222 -22.15 -0.41 -3.26
C ASN A 222 -22.66 -1.24 -2.07
N ARG A 223 -22.27 -0.89 -0.84
CA ARG A 223 -22.81 -1.50 0.40
C ARG A 223 -24.33 -1.42 0.46
N THR A 224 -24.87 -0.23 0.22
CA THR A 224 -26.30 0.03 0.35
C THR A 224 -27.07 -0.70 -0.75
N SER A 225 -26.56 -0.71 -1.97
CA SER A 225 -27.16 -1.47 -3.09
C SER A 225 -27.14 -2.98 -2.85
N SER A 226 -26.08 -3.53 -2.26
CA SER A 226 -26.05 -4.96 -1.89
C SER A 226 -27.01 -5.32 -0.74
N GLN A 227 -27.32 -4.36 0.15
CA GLN A 227 -28.31 -4.55 1.22
C GLN A 227 -29.76 -4.50 0.71
N GLU A 228 -30.05 -3.74 -0.35
CA GLU A 228 -31.39 -3.67 -0.96
C GLU A 228 -31.76 -4.91 -1.79
N ILE A 229 -30.78 -5.69 -2.26
CA ILE A 229 -31.01 -6.92 -3.04
C ILE A 229 -31.33 -8.14 -2.14
N LEU A 230 -31.08 -8.03 -0.83
CA LEU A 230 -31.27 -9.08 0.17
C LEU A 230 -32.58 -8.97 0.97
N LEU A 231 -33.48 -8.06 0.57
CA LEU A 231 -34.84 -7.88 1.12
C LEU A 231 -35.89 -8.23 0.06
#